data_AF-A0A6J7I1B2-F1
#
_entry.id   AF-A0A6J7I1B2-F1
#
_cell.length_a   1.000
_cell.length_b   1.000
_cell.length_c   1.000
_cell.angle_alpha   90.00
_cell.angle_beta   90.00
_cell.angle_gamma   90.00
#
_symmetry.space_group_name_H-M   'P 1'
#
loop_
_entity.id
_entity.type
_entity.pdbx_description
1 polymer ?
#
loop_
_entity_poly.entity_id
_entity_poly.type
_entity_poly.pdbx_seq_one_letter_code
_entity_poly.pdbx_strand_id
1 'polypeptide(L)'
;MTQQHGAPESQTLGALVHQLSQQIPDLVRSEIRLAQAEVAQKGKRAGVGIGMFSVAGLLAFLGLGTLVATAVLGLANVVDAWLAALIVALVLLAGAAVAGLAGKNKVSEATPAAPEKAIQGIKDDIATVKGDHHG
;
A
#
# COMPACT_ATOMS: atom_id res chain seq x y z
N MET A 1 -28.36 -39.95 58.54
CA MET A 1 -28.72 -39.05 57.42
C MET A 1 -27.60 -39.14 56.39
N THR A 2 -27.73 -40.05 55.43
CA THR A 2 -26.76 -40.32 54.36
C THR A 2 -26.99 -39.33 53.22
N GLN A 3 -26.13 -38.33 53.08
CA GLN A 3 -26.10 -37.43 51.93
C GLN A 3 -25.66 -38.24 50.70
N GLN A 4 -26.61 -38.54 49.81
CA GLN A 4 -26.33 -39.11 48.49
C GLN A 4 -25.55 -38.08 47.66
N HIS A 5 -24.30 -38.42 47.36
CA HIS A 5 -23.53 -37.80 46.28
C HIS A 5 -24.24 -38.13 44.96
N GLY A 6 -24.89 -37.15 44.35
CA GLY A 6 -25.40 -37.25 42.99
C GLY A 6 -24.24 -37.58 42.04
N ALA A 7 -24.40 -38.63 41.24
CA ALA A 7 -23.39 -39.10 40.30
C ALA A 7 -22.90 -37.96 39.39
N PRO A 8 -21.60 -37.94 39.03
CA PRO A 8 -21.11 -36.98 38.04
C PRO A 8 -21.84 -37.27 36.74
N GLU A 9 -22.67 -36.32 36.27
CA GLU A 9 -23.17 -36.35 34.90
C GLU A 9 -21.95 -36.50 33.99
N SER A 10 -21.82 -37.68 33.39
CA SER A 10 -20.92 -37.91 32.27
C SER A 10 -21.28 -36.91 31.19
N GLN A 11 -20.50 -35.83 31.06
CA GLN A 11 -20.68 -34.88 29.98
C GLN A 11 -20.64 -35.68 28.67
N THR A 12 -21.80 -35.80 28.02
CA THR A 12 -21.91 -36.58 26.80
C THR A 12 -21.09 -35.89 25.70
N LEU A 13 -20.53 -36.64 24.76
CA LEU A 13 -19.79 -36.07 23.62
C LEU A 13 -20.64 -35.04 22.84
N GLY A 14 -21.97 -35.24 22.83
CA GLY A 14 -22.93 -34.28 22.30
C GLY A 14 -23.02 -32.96 23.07
N ALA A 15 -22.88 -32.98 24.40
CA ALA A 15 -22.84 -31.76 25.22
C ALA A 15 -21.56 -30.94 24.96
N LEU A 16 -20.39 -31.58 24.81
CA LEU A 16 -19.13 -30.89 24.48
C LEU A 16 -19.17 -30.27 23.07
N VAL A 17 -19.68 -31.00 22.07
CA VAL A 17 -19.85 -30.47 20.70
C VAL A 17 -20.83 -29.31 20.69
N HIS A 18 -21.92 -29.39 21.46
CA HIS A 18 -22.88 -28.30 21.61
C HIS A 18 -22.22 -27.06 22.26
N GLN A 19 -21.40 -27.25 23.28
CA GLN A 19 -20.71 -26.16 23.98
C GLN A 19 -19.61 -25.52 23.12
N LEU A 20 -18.88 -26.30 22.30
CA LEU A 20 -17.92 -25.76 21.32
C LEU A 20 -18.64 -24.98 20.21
N SER A 21 -19.75 -25.51 19.70
CA SER A 21 -20.59 -24.82 18.69
C SER A 21 -21.09 -23.47 19.19
N GLN A 22 -21.37 -23.34 20.49
CA GLN A 22 -21.73 -22.05 21.09
C GLN A 22 -20.55 -21.08 21.30
N GLN A 23 -19.31 -21.57 21.41
CA GLN A 23 -18.12 -20.73 21.69
C GLN A 23 -17.36 -20.26 20.44
N ILE A 24 -17.37 -21.04 19.35
CA ILE A 24 -16.75 -20.68 18.07
C ILE A 24 -17.24 -19.30 17.54
N PRO A 25 -18.54 -18.95 17.59
CA PRO A 25 -19.03 -17.66 17.11
C PRO A 25 -18.37 -16.47 17.81
N ASP A 26 -18.09 -16.57 19.11
CA ASP A 26 -17.48 -15.49 19.88
C ASP A 26 -15.98 -15.34 19.58
N LEU A 27 -15.27 -16.46 19.36
CA LEU A 27 -13.89 -16.43 18.89
C LEU A 27 -13.80 -15.76 17.51
N VAL A 28 -14.64 -16.18 16.56
CA VAL A 28 -14.68 -15.59 15.19
C VAL A 28 -15.01 -14.10 15.25
N ARG A 29 -15.98 -13.69 16.08
CA ARG A 29 -16.28 -12.26 16.30
C ARG A 29 -15.09 -11.51 16.89
N SER A 30 -14.31 -12.12 17.77
CA SER A 30 -13.13 -11.50 18.39
C SER A 30 -12.00 -11.30 17.38
N GLU A 31 -11.72 -12.30 16.54
CA GLU A 31 -10.75 -12.24 15.43
C GLU A 31 -11.14 -11.15 14.42
N ILE A 32 -12.43 -11.08 14.06
CA ILE A 32 -12.95 -10.01 13.19
C ILE A 32 -12.76 -8.64 13.84
N ARG A 33 -13.05 -8.48 15.13
CA ARG A 33 -12.84 -7.21 15.84
C ARG A 33 -11.36 -6.82 15.90
N LEU A 34 -10.47 -7.80 16.11
CA LEU A 34 -9.03 -7.58 16.13
C LEU A 34 -8.54 -7.15 14.74
N ALA A 35 -8.94 -7.86 13.68
CA ALA A 35 -8.62 -7.51 12.30
C ALA A 35 -9.14 -6.10 11.94
N GLN A 36 -10.37 -5.76 12.34
CA GLN A 36 -10.92 -4.41 12.16
C GLN A 36 -10.08 -3.35 12.89
N ALA A 37 -9.67 -3.61 14.13
CA ALA A 37 -8.83 -2.70 14.91
C ALA A 37 -7.45 -2.51 14.26
N GLU A 38 -6.83 -3.59 13.77
CA GLU A 38 -5.54 -3.54 13.09
C GLU A 38 -5.63 -2.78 11.77
N VAL A 39 -6.67 -3.03 10.97
CA VAL A 39 -6.93 -2.29 9.73
C VAL A 39 -7.19 -0.82 10.02
N ALA A 40 -7.97 -0.48 11.05
CA ALA A 40 -8.21 0.90 11.44
C ALA A 40 -6.92 1.61 11.89
N GLN A 41 -6.07 0.92 12.67
CA GLN A 41 -4.79 1.47 13.11
C GLN A 41 -3.80 1.66 11.96
N LYS A 42 -3.70 0.68 11.06
CA LYS A 42 -2.89 0.77 9.83
C LYS A 42 -3.41 1.88 8.92
N GLY A 43 -4.73 1.96 8.73
CA GLY A 43 -5.40 2.99 7.95
C GLY A 43 -5.17 4.39 8.52
N LYS A 44 -5.25 4.57 9.84
CA LYS A 44 -4.95 5.85 10.50
C LYS A 44 -3.49 6.27 10.29
N ARG A 45 -2.53 5.36 10.47
CA ARG A 45 -1.10 5.64 10.26
C ARG A 45 -0.81 5.99 8.80
N ALA A 46 -1.34 5.20 7.87
CA ALA A 46 -1.22 5.46 6.44
C ALA A 46 -1.87 6.81 6.06
N GLY A 47 -3.07 7.09 6.58
CA GLY A 47 -3.79 8.34 6.32
C GLY A 47 -3.05 9.58 6.83
N VAL A 48 -2.48 9.53 8.04
CA VAL A 48 -1.63 10.62 8.56
C VAL A 48 -0.39 10.79 7.68
N GLY A 49 0.26 9.69 7.29
CA GLY A 49 1.44 9.74 6.41
C GLY A 49 1.12 10.36 5.05
N ILE A 50 0.05 9.92 4.39
CA ILE A 50 -0.42 10.46 3.11
C ILE A 50 -0.78 11.95 3.27
N GLY A 51 -1.47 12.31 4.35
CA GLY A 51 -1.84 13.70 4.65
C GLY A 51 -0.61 14.61 4.81
N MET A 52 0.35 14.20 5.63
CA MET A 52 1.60 14.94 5.83
C MET A 52 2.43 15.05 4.55
N PHE A 53 2.54 13.96 3.78
CA PHE A 53 3.27 13.97 2.52
C PHE A 53 2.61 14.88 1.48
N SER A 54 1.27 14.93 1.45
CA SER A 54 0.50 15.84 0.60
C SER A 54 0.79 17.31 0.93
N VAL A 55 0.78 17.66 2.22
CA VAL A 55 1.11 19.02 2.67
C VAL A 55 2.55 19.37 2.36
N ALA A 56 3.49 18.47 2.66
CA ALA A 56 4.91 18.67 2.35
C ALA A 56 5.14 18.85 0.85
N GLY A 57 4.49 18.04 0.00
CA GLY A 57 4.55 18.15 -1.45
C GLY A 57 4.02 19.49 -1.96
N LEU A 58 2.89 19.96 -1.43
CA LEU A 58 2.33 21.26 -1.78
C LEU A 58 3.25 22.42 -1.37
N LEU A 59 3.79 22.39 -0.14
CA LEU A 59 4.73 23.40 0.33
C LEU A 59 6.02 23.41 -0.49
N ALA A 60 6.55 22.23 -0.82
CA ALA A 60 7.73 22.11 -1.68
C ALA A 60 7.45 22.64 -3.10
N PHE A 61 6.27 22.36 -3.66
CA PHE A 61 5.86 22.88 -4.96
C PHE A 61 5.76 24.41 -4.97
N LEU A 62 5.10 24.99 -3.96
CA LEU A 62 5.00 26.45 -3.79
C LEU A 62 6.39 27.08 -3.60
N GLY A 63 7.22 26.49 -2.73
CA GLY A 63 8.59 26.96 -2.49
C GLY A 63 9.45 26.91 -3.75
N LEU A 64 9.35 25.85 -4.56
CA LEU A 64 10.03 25.77 -5.84
C LEU A 64 9.53 26.87 -6.79
N GLY A 65 8.22 27.11 -6.87
CA GLY A 65 7.66 28.22 -7.65
C GLY A 65 8.18 29.59 -7.20
N THR A 66 8.31 29.81 -5.89
CA THR A 66 8.92 31.03 -5.34
C THR A 66 10.39 31.14 -5.73
N LEU A 67 11.18 30.06 -5.66
CA LEU A 67 12.57 30.07 -6.10
C LEU A 67 12.73 30.37 -7.60
N VAL A 68 11.84 29.82 -8.43
CA VAL A 68 11.79 30.16 -9.87
C VAL A 68 11.50 31.64 -10.05
N ALA A 69 10.51 32.19 -9.34
CA ALA A 69 10.22 33.63 -9.37
C ALA A 69 11.42 34.46 -8.89
N THR A 70 12.12 34.05 -7.83
CA THR A 70 13.35 34.70 -7.35
C THR A 70 14.44 34.69 -8.43
N ALA A 71 14.64 33.57 -9.14
CA ALA A 71 15.61 33.49 -10.21
C ALA A 71 15.26 34.44 -11.37
N VAL A 72 13.99 34.51 -11.76
CA VAL A 72 13.51 35.43 -12.80
C VAL A 72 13.71 36.88 -12.38
N LEU A 73 13.28 37.26 -11.17
CA LEU A 73 13.43 38.62 -10.65
C LEU A 73 14.90 39.00 -10.48
N GLY A 74 15.74 38.07 -10.03
CA GLY A 74 17.19 38.26 -9.93
C GLY A 74 17.81 38.57 -11.29
N LEU A 75 17.51 37.74 -12.30
CA LEU A 75 18.02 37.91 -13.66
C LEU A 75 17.44 39.15 -14.36
N ALA A 76 16.22 39.57 -14.00
CA ALA A 76 15.60 40.78 -14.51
C ALA A 76 16.32 42.08 -14.09
N ASN A 77 17.27 42.02 -13.15
CA ASN A 77 18.15 43.17 -12.84
C ASN A 77 19.23 43.41 -13.90
N VAL A 78 19.51 42.43 -14.76
CA VAL A 78 20.56 42.51 -15.79
C VAL A 78 20.03 42.38 -17.22
N VAL A 79 18.83 41.84 -17.42
CA VAL A 79 18.14 41.74 -18.72
C VAL A 79 16.66 42.08 -18.59
N ASP A 80 15.96 42.30 -19.70
CA ASP A 80 14.51 42.53 -19.68
C ASP A 80 13.75 41.39 -18.99
N ALA A 81 12.71 41.73 -18.23
CA ALA A 81 11.95 40.76 -17.43
C ALA A 81 11.36 39.59 -18.26
N TRP A 82 10.90 39.87 -19.49
CA TRP A 82 10.38 38.84 -20.39
C TRP A 82 11.50 37.86 -20.83
N LEU A 83 12.70 38.37 -21.06
CA LEU A 83 13.86 37.57 -21.47
C LEU A 83 14.39 36.75 -20.29
N ALA A 84 14.43 37.33 -19.08
CA ALA A 84 14.76 36.63 -17.85
C ALA A 84 13.84 35.42 -17.62
N ALA A 85 12.53 35.61 -17.79
CA ALA A 85 11.54 34.53 -17.67
C ALA A 85 11.78 33.41 -18.70
N LEU A 86 12.07 33.77 -19.97
CA LEU A 86 12.37 32.79 -21.01
C LEU A 86 13.66 32.00 -20.74
N ILE A 87 14.72 32.65 -20.28
CA ILE A 87 15.99 31.98 -19.96
C ILE A 87 15.77 30.95 -18.85
N VAL A 88 15.12 31.36 -17.75
CA VAL A 88 14.84 30.45 -16.64
C VAL A 88 13.93 29.29 -17.09
N ALA A 89 12.91 29.56 -17.91
CA ALA A 89 12.04 28.53 -18.45
C ALA A 89 12.81 27.51 -19.31
N LEU A 90 13.70 27.95 -20.19
CA LEU A 90 14.52 27.06 -21.01
C LEU A 90 15.45 26.17 -20.18
N VAL A 91 16.08 26.73 -19.14
CA VAL A 91 16.93 25.96 -18.21
C VAL A 91 16.11 24.88 -17.49
N LEU A 92 14.92 25.23 -17.00
CA LEU A 92 14.03 24.27 -16.33
C LEU A 92 13.54 23.19 -17.29
N LEU A 93 13.16 23.54 -18.52
CA LEU A 93 12.73 22.57 -19.54
C LEU A 93 13.86 21.64 -19.95
N ALA A 94 15.09 22.14 -20.09
CA ALA A 94 16.26 21.30 -20.35
C ALA A 94 16.50 20.31 -19.20
N GLY A 95 16.46 20.78 -17.95
CA GLY A 95 16.56 19.92 -16.77
C GLY A 95 15.43 18.88 -16.70
N ALA A 96 14.19 19.28 -16.99
CA ALA A 96 13.03 18.39 -17.03
C ALA A 96 13.16 17.33 -18.13
N ALA A 97 13.69 17.68 -19.30
CA ALA A 97 13.96 16.74 -20.37
C ALA A 97 15.00 15.68 -19.94
N VAL A 98 16.11 16.11 -19.33
CA VAL A 98 17.13 15.18 -18.81
C VAL A 98 16.57 14.26 -17.73
N ALA A 99 15.86 14.81 -16.74
CA ALA A 99 15.25 14.04 -15.66
C ALA A 99 14.18 13.07 -16.20
N GLY A 100 13.35 13.52 -17.14
CA GLY A 100 12.32 12.71 -17.78
C GLY A 100 12.90 11.55 -18.59
N LEU A 101 13.98 11.78 -19.35
CA LEU A 101 14.67 10.72 -20.09
C LEU A 101 15.34 9.72 -19.14
N ALA A 102 16.01 10.19 -18.09
CA ALA A 102 16.61 9.32 -17.08
C ALA A 102 15.57 8.50 -16.32
N GLY A 103 14.44 9.11 -15.96
CA GLY A 103 13.31 8.45 -15.31
C GLY A 103 12.69 7.38 -16.21
N LYS A 104 12.48 7.69 -17.50
CA LYS A 104 11.98 6.73 -18.49
C LYS A 104 12.86 5.48 -18.55
N ASN A 105 14.18 5.66 -18.63
CA ASN A 105 15.11 4.53 -18.70
C ASN A 105 15.02 3.64 -17.45
N LYS A 106 14.95 4.24 -16.26
CA LYS A 106 14.80 3.48 -15.00
C LYS A 106 13.48 2.74 -14.90
N VAL A 107 12.39 3.33 -15.38
CA VAL A 107 11.09 2.65 -15.45
C VAL A 107 11.14 1.49 -16.44
N SER A 108 11.75 1.69 -17.61
CA SER A 108 11.92 0.64 -18.61
C SER A 108 12.78 -0.52 -18.10
N GLU A 109 13.85 -0.27 -17.35
CA GLU A 109 14.66 -1.31 -16.70
C GLU A 109 13.92 -2.11 -15.62
N ALA A 110 12.93 -1.49 -14.96
CA ALA A 110 12.11 -2.14 -13.95
C ALA A 110 10.93 -2.95 -14.54
N THR A 111 10.87 -3.10 -15.87
CA THR A 111 9.79 -3.81 -16.57
C THR A 111 10.32 -5.12 -17.20
N PRO A 112 9.62 -6.26 -17.04
CA PRO A 112 8.28 -6.39 -16.47
C PRO A 112 8.27 -6.44 -14.93
N ALA A 113 7.39 -5.62 -14.34
CA ALA A 113 7.06 -5.66 -12.91
C ALA A 113 6.33 -6.95 -12.50
N ALA A 114 5.91 -7.74 -13.50
CA ALA A 114 5.28 -9.03 -13.27
C ALA A 114 6.35 -10.07 -12.89
N PRO A 115 6.17 -10.82 -11.79
CA PRO A 115 7.08 -11.89 -11.41
C PRO A 115 6.92 -13.05 -12.41
N GLU A 116 7.68 -13.01 -13.50
CA GLU A 116 7.62 -13.97 -14.60
C GLU A 116 7.71 -15.41 -14.10
N LYS A 117 8.56 -15.66 -13.09
CA LYS A 117 8.72 -16.97 -12.45
C LYS A 117 7.47 -17.43 -11.68
N ALA A 118 6.78 -16.52 -10.99
CA ALA A 118 5.55 -16.88 -10.27
C ALA A 118 4.40 -17.14 -11.26
N ILE A 119 4.35 -16.39 -12.36
CA ILE A 119 3.37 -16.63 -13.43
C ILE A 119 3.67 -17.94 -14.16
N GLN A 120 4.94 -18.29 -14.37
CA GLN A 120 5.34 -19.59 -14.93
C GLN A 120 4.98 -20.74 -13.99
N GLY A 121 5.28 -20.65 -12.69
CA GLY A 121 4.91 -21.67 -11.71
C GLY A 121 3.41 -21.96 -11.70
N ILE A 122 2.57 -20.92 -11.72
CA ILE A 122 1.10 -21.08 -11.80
C ILE A 122 0.69 -21.76 -13.11
N LYS A 123 1.35 -21.47 -14.23
CA LYS A 123 1.06 -22.12 -15.52
C LYS A 123 1.44 -23.61 -15.50
N ASP A 124 2.57 -23.94 -14.89
CA ASP A 124 3.07 -25.31 -14.76
C ASP A 124 2.16 -26.14 -13.82
N ASP A 125 1.71 -25.53 -12.72
CA ASP A 125 0.75 -26.15 -11.79
C ASP A 125 -0.59 -26.43 -12.48
N ILE A 126 -1.11 -25.48 -13.27
CA ILE A 126 -2.34 -25.67 -14.05
C ILE A 126 -2.15 -26.74 -15.13
N ALA A 127 -0.99 -26.79 -15.79
CA ALA A 127 -0.69 -27.80 -16.80
C ALA A 127 -0.63 -29.21 -16.19
N THR A 128 -0.07 -29.36 -14.99
CA THR A 128 -0.01 -30.62 -14.24
C THR A 128 -1.41 -31.11 -13.87
N VAL A 129 -2.24 -30.23 -13.28
CA VAL A 129 -3.63 -30.56 -12.90
C VAL A 129 -4.50 -30.91 -14.12
N LYS A 130 -4.25 -30.27 -15.27
CA LYS A 130 -4.99 -30.56 -16.52
C LYS A 130 -4.51 -31.83 -17.23
N GLY A 131 -3.23 -32.22 -17.04
CA GLY A 131 -2.64 -33.45 -17.57
C GLY A 131 -3.08 -34.72 -16.82
N ASP A 132 -3.41 -34.60 -15.53
CA ASP A 132 -3.80 -35.72 -14.65
C ASP A 132 -5.25 -36.23 -14.84
N HIS A 133 -5.96 -35.82 -15.88
CA HIS A 133 -7.33 -36.32 -16.20
C HIS A 133 -7.39 -37.44 -17.26
N HIS A 134 -6.29 -38.16 -17.49
CA HIS A 134 -6.26 -39.36 -18.33
C HIS A 134 -5.74 -40.58 -17.56
N GLY A 135 -6.66 -41.24 -16.84
CA GLY A 135 -6.46 -42.51 -16.17
C GLY A 135 -7.77 -43.07 -15.65
#